data_AF-A0A8D0BZQ8-F1
#
_entry.id   AF-A0A8D0BZQ8-F1
#
_cell.length_a   1.000
_cell.length_b   1.000
_cell.length_c   1.000
_cell.angle_alpha   90.00
_cell.angle_beta   90.00
_cell.angle_gamma   90.00
#
_symmetry.space_group_name_H-M   'P 1'
#
loop_
_entity.id
_entity.type
_entity.pdbx_description
1 polymer ?
#
loop_
_entity_poly.entity_id
_entity_poly.type
_entity_poly.pdbx_seq_one_letter_code
_entity_poly.pdbx_strand_id
1 'polypeptide(L)'
;MNNHSYQVGEEILTETCSKKCSCKQLDFHCISASCNPGQECTVKQGKLGCHFRRGICTVTGDPHYFTFDGAVAHFQGTCAYEISKTCHPSLPFFYQVVAENRQRGHPRVSFVSQVEVWLENGTLNFHIFLRDGKTVEVHGSF
;
A
#
# COMPACT_ATOMS: atom_id res chain seq x y z
N MET A 1 -28.35 -0.88 25.15
CA MET A 1 -28.64 -1.56 23.86
C MET A 1 -28.67 -0.47 22.80
N ASN A 2 -27.74 -0.49 21.83
CA ASN A 2 -27.62 0.59 20.86
C ASN A 2 -28.75 0.50 19.82
N ASN A 3 -29.55 1.55 19.73
CA ASN A 3 -30.79 1.66 18.96
C ASN A 3 -30.51 1.84 17.45
N HIS A 4 -29.86 0.86 16.81
CA HIS A 4 -29.66 0.84 15.36
C HIS A 4 -30.71 -0.04 14.68
N SER A 5 -31.37 0.50 13.66
CA SER A 5 -32.26 -0.24 12.76
C SER A 5 -31.47 -0.74 11.55
N TYR A 6 -31.58 -2.03 11.25
CA TYR A 6 -30.90 -2.67 10.12
C TYR A 6 -31.90 -3.09 9.04
N GLN A 7 -31.51 -2.97 7.78
CA GLN A 7 -32.34 -3.38 6.66
C GLN A 7 -32.22 -4.90 6.43
N VAL A 8 -33.31 -5.55 6.00
CA VAL A 8 -33.27 -6.97 5.64
C VAL A 8 -32.27 -7.16 4.48
N GLY A 9 -31.32 -8.08 4.67
CA GLY A 9 -30.22 -8.32 3.75
C GLY A 9 -28.95 -7.54 4.06
N GLU A 10 -28.98 -6.57 4.98
CA GLU A 10 -27.80 -5.81 5.39
C GLU A 10 -26.76 -6.72 6.05
N GLU A 11 -25.49 -6.53 5.67
CA GLU A 11 -24.36 -7.26 6.24
C GLU A 11 -23.54 -6.36 7.17
N ILE A 12 -23.33 -6.81 8.40
CA ILE A 12 -22.60 -6.09 9.43
C ILE A 12 -21.47 -6.94 10.00
N LEU A 13 -20.35 -6.29 10.35
CA LEU A 13 -19.27 -6.91 11.12
C LEU A 13 -19.50 -6.64 12.60
N THR A 14 -19.21 -7.62 13.44
CA THR A 14 -19.17 -7.44 14.90
C THR A 14 -17.93 -6.61 15.32
N GLU A 15 -17.91 -6.11 16.55
CA GLU A 15 -16.90 -5.15 17.06
C GLU A 15 -15.43 -5.56 16.83
N THR A 16 -15.15 -6.87 16.74
CA THR A 16 -13.80 -7.41 16.51
C THR A 16 -13.56 -7.92 15.08
N CYS A 17 -14.49 -7.66 14.16
CA CYS A 17 -14.55 -8.24 12.81
C CYS A 17 -14.45 -9.78 12.79
N SER A 18 -14.73 -10.42 13.93
CA SER A 18 -14.65 -11.87 14.13
C SER A 18 -15.87 -12.61 13.59
N LYS A 19 -16.98 -11.88 13.39
CA LYS A 19 -18.20 -12.39 12.79
C LYS A 19 -18.75 -11.40 11.79
N LYS A 20 -19.29 -11.94 10.70
CA LYS A 20 -20.10 -11.22 9.72
C LYS A 20 -21.54 -11.72 9.84
N CYS A 21 -22.47 -10.82 10.10
CA CYS A 21 -23.88 -11.11 10.31
C CYS A 21 -24.73 -10.51 9.21
N SER A 22 -25.71 -11.26 8.71
CA SER A 22 -26.72 -10.77 7.77
C SER A 22 -28.06 -10.64 8.49
N CYS A 23 -28.69 -9.48 8.38
CA CYS A 23 -30.03 -9.24 8.92
C CYS A 23 -31.06 -10.03 8.08
N LYS A 24 -31.81 -10.93 8.72
CA LYS A 24 -33.01 -11.57 8.19
C LYS A 24 -34.25 -10.90 8.79
N GLN A 25 -35.44 -11.22 8.29
CA GLN A 25 -36.70 -10.59 8.70
C GLN A 25 -36.93 -10.52 10.22
N LEU A 26 -36.40 -11.47 11.00
CA LEU A 26 -36.63 -11.56 12.44
C LEU A 26 -35.36 -11.73 13.29
N ASP A 27 -34.20 -12.04 12.69
CA ASP A 27 -32.97 -12.35 13.44
C ASP A 27 -31.71 -12.10 12.56
N PHE A 28 -30.53 -12.19 13.17
CA PHE A 28 -29.24 -12.14 12.50
C PHE A 28 -28.66 -13.54 12.30
N HIS A 29 -28.26 -13.84 11.06
CA HIS A 29 -27.47 -15.02 10.77
C HIS A 29 -25.98 -14.64 10.68
N CYS A 30 -25.17 -15.13 11.61
CA CYS A 30 -23.74 -14.78 11.73
C CYS A 30 -22.82 -15.95 11.36
N ILE A 31 -21.78 -15.66 10.59
CA ILE A 31 -20.68 -16.59 10.29
C ILE A 31 -19.35 -16.02 10.80
N SER A 32 -18.40 -16.91 11.09
CA SER A 32 -17.04 -16.50 11.46
C SER A 32 -16.39 -15.73 10.30
N ALA A 33 -15.70 -14.65 10.65
CA ALA A 33 -15.01 -13.79 9.70
C ALA A 33 -13.65 -13.37 10.28
N SER A 34 -12.75 -12.97 9.40
CA SER A 34 -11.49 -12.32 9.76
C SER A 34 -11.07 -11.39 8.63
N CYS A 35 -10.34 -10.34 8.96
CA CYS A 35 -9.78 -9.45 7.95
C CYS A 35 -8.64 -10.14 7.19
N ASN A 36 -8.48 -9.79 5.91
CA ASN A 36 -7.40 -10.34 5.11
C ASN A 36 -6.02 -9.86 5.64
N PRO A 37 -4.92 -10.57 5.34
CA PRO A 37 -3.58 -10.09 5.67
C PRO A 37 -3.36 -8.63 5.21
N GLY A 38 -2.85 -7.79 6.11
CA GLY A 38 -2.63 -6.35 5.86
C GLY A 38 -3.86 -5.45 6.10
N GLN A 39 -5.01 -6.02 6.44
CA GLN A 39 -6.19 -5.28 6.88
C GLN A 39 -6.32 -5.30 8.41
N GLU A 40 -6.80 -4.19 8.96
CA GLU A 40 -7.10 -4.02 10.37
C GLU A 40 -8.60 -3.77 10.55
N CYS A 41 -9.17 -4.36 11.59
CA CYS A 41 -10.55 -4.11 12.00
C CYS A 41 -10.62 -2.75 12.70
N THR A 42 -11.12 -1.74 12.01
CA THR A 42 -11.17 -0.37 12.55
C THR A 42 -12.37 0.38 12.01
N VAL A 43 -12.72 1.49 12.64
CA VAL A 43 -13.82 2.36 12.18
C VAL A 43 -13.22 3.46 11.30
N LYS A 44 -13.54 3.48 10.01
CA LYS A 44 -13.22 4.61 9.12
C LYS A 44 -14.52 5.27 8.65
N GLN A 45 -14.58 6.60 8.78
CA GLN A 45 -15.76 7.40 8.39
C GLN A 45 -17.07 6.89 9.03
N GLY A 46 -17.00 6.47 10.30
CA GLY A 46 -18.16 5.98 11.06
C GLY A 46 -18.60 4.54 10.74
N LYS A 47 -17.93 3.84 9.81
CA LYS A 47 -18.23 2.45 9.49
C LYS A 47 -17.13 1.52 9.98
N LEU A 48 -17.50 0.52 10.79
CA LEU A 48 -16.61 -0.57 11.18
C LEU A 48 -16.36 -1.48 9.98
N GLY A 49 -15.09 -1.79 9.72
CA GLY A 49 -14.73 -2.71 8.64
C GLY A 49 -13.28 -3.14 8.66
N CYS A 50 -12.97 -4.08 7.78
CA CYS A 50 -11.60 -4.45 7.46
C CYS A 50 -11.01 -3.43 6.50
N HIS A 51 -10.06 -2.64 6.98
CA HIS A 51 -9.41 -1.60 6.19
C HIS A 51 -7.92 -1.87 6.09
N PHE A 52 -7.35 -1.70 4.90
CA PHE A 52 -5.89 -1.74 4.77
C PHE A 52 -5.25 -0.67 5.65
N ARG A 53 -4.22 -1.08 6.39
CA ARG A 53 -3.34 -0.15 7.10
C ARG A 53 -2.60 0.66 6.03
N ARG A 54 -2.80 1.98 6.02
CA ARG A 54 -2.01 2.85 5.15
C ARG A 54 -0.65 3.00 5.80
N GLY A 55 0.38 2.49 5.14
CA GLY A 55 1.77 2.69 5.52
C GLY A 55 2.44 3.70 4.60
N ILE A 56 3.51 4.31 5.09
CA ILE A 56 4.44 5.08 4.25
C ILE A 56 5.74 4.28 4.21
N CYS A 57 6.20 3.93 3.01
CA CYS A 57 7.57 3.46 2.81
C CYS A 57 8.45 4.67 2.54
N THR A 58 9.62 4.75 3.16
CA THR A 58 10.54 5.87 3.01
C THR A 58 11.95 5.35 2.78
N VAL A 59 12.63 5.88 1.78
CA VAL A 59 14.04 5.62 1.49
C VAL A 59 14.76 6.96 1.53
N THR A 60 15.77 7.06 2.40
CA THR A 60 16.48 8.33 2.66
C THR A 60 17.98 8.14 2.72
N GLY A 61 18.74 9.11 2.21
CA GLY A 61 20.16 9.27 2.55
C GLY A 61 21.04 8.05 2.29
N ASP A 62 21.96 7.79 3.22
CA ASP A 62 22.89 6.67 3.30
C ASP A 62 22.20 5.35 3.66
N PRO A 63 21.62 4.68 2.66
CA PRO A 63 20.19 4.51 2.56
C PRO A 63 19.60 3.80 3.78
N HIS A 64 18.74 4.54 4.47
CA HIS A 64 17.83 4.05 5.49
C HIS A 64 16.48 3.75 4.84
N TYR A 65 16.03 2.50 5.01
CA TYR A 65 14.76 2.02 4.52
C TYR A 65 13.80 1.87 5.69
N PHE A 66 12.66 2.54 5.59
CA PHE A 66 11.54 2.41 6.51
C PHE A 66 10.40 1.76 5.74
N THR A 67 10.02 0.54 6.12
CA THR A 67 8.97 -0.24 5.43
C THR A 67 7.58 0.26 5.79
N PHE A 68 6.56 -0.12 5.01
CA PHE A 68 5.17 0.30 5.22
C PHE A 68 4.61 -0.01 6.62
N ASP A 69 5.08 -1.08 7.26
CA ASP A 69 4.69 -1.50 8.59
C ASP A 69 5.54 -0.86 9.72
N GLY A 70 6.60 -0.13 9.36
CA GLY A 70 7.46 0.64 10.26
C GLY A 70 8.79 -0.04 10.62
N ALA A 71 9.13 -1.19 10.00
CA ALA A 71 10.43 -1.81 10.19
C ALA A 71 11.55 -1.00 9.53
N VAL A 72 12.78 -1.15 10.03
CA VAL A 72 13.94 -0.38 9.59
C VAL A 72 15.01 -1.31 9.04
N ALA A 73 15.57 -0.97 7.89
CA ALA A 73 16.73 -1.64 7.31
C ALA A 73 17.79 -0.62 6.85
N HIS A 74 19.06 -0.99 7.00
CA HIS A 74 20.20 -0.21 6.56
C HIS A 74 20.91 -0.98 5.45
N PHE A 75 21.11 -0.37 4.29
CA PHE A 75 21.65 -1.11 3.16
C PHE A 75 22.47 -0.23 2.21
N GLN A 76 23.78 -0.42 2.21
CA GLN A 76 24.75 0.40 1.47
C GLN A 76 25.07 -0.16 0.07
N GLY A 77 24.07 -0.72 -0.63
CA GLY A 77 24.23 -1.22 -1.99
C GLY A 77 24.24 -0.10 -3.04
N THR A 78 24.90 -0.31 -4.18
CA THR A 78 25.10 0.70 -5.25
C THR A 78 24.43 0.35 -6.58
N CYS A 79 23.29 -0.32 -6.52
CA CYS A 79 22.51 -0.74 -7.69
C CYS A 79 21.13 -0.06 -7.69
N ALA A 80 20.34 -0.38 -8.71
CA ALA A 80 18.90 -0.16 -8.73
C ALA A 80 18.18 -1.28 -7.96
N TYR A 81 17.28 -0.89 -7.06
CA TYR A 81 16.53 -1.81 -6.21
C TYR A 81 15.04 -1.54 -6.31
N GLU A 82 14.26 -2.61 -6.45
CA GLU A 82 12.81 -2.54 -6.39
C GLU A 82 12.37 -2.24 -4.95
N ILE A 83 11.74 -1.08 -4.76
CA ILE A 83 11.30 -0.59 -3.45
C ILE A 83 9.90 -1.11 -3.13
N SER A 84 9.01 -1.07 -4.12
CA SER A 84 7.64 -1.55 -3.99
C SER A 84 7.03 -1.77 -5.36
N LYS A 85 6.16 -2.76 -5.48
CA LYS A 85 5.36 -2.99 -6.67
C LYS A 85 4.00 -3.59 -6.33
N THR A 86 3.09 -3.54 -7.30
CA THR A 86 1.87 -4.35 -7.24
C THR A 86 2.21 -5.84 -7.24
N CYS A 87 1.71 -6.60 -6.25
CA CYS A 87 1.99 -8.04 -6.14
C CYS A 87 1.08 -8.92 -7.02
N HIS A 88 -0.10 -8.45 -7.41
CA HIS A 88 -1.12 -9.25 -8.09
C HIS A 88 -1.36 -8.75 -9.52
N PRO A 89 -1.03 -9.55 -10.55
CA PRO A 89 -1.21 -9.17 -11.96
C PRO A 89 -2.67 -8.98 -12.39
N SER A 90 -3.63 -9.49 -11.61
CA SER A 90 -5.06 -9.38 -11.87
C SER A 90 -5.67 -8.05 -11.43
N LEU A 91 -4.90 -7.19 -10.77
CA LEU A 91 -5.37 -5.86 -10.40
C LEU A 91 -5.46 -5.00 -11.66
N PRO A 92 -6.48 -4.14 -11.77
CA PRO A 92 -6.66 -3.28 -12.95
C PRO A 92 -5.50 -2.29 -13.13
N PHE A 93 -4.73 -2.06 -12.07
CA PHE A 93 -3.64 -1.10 -12.03
C PHE A 93 -2.34 -1.75 -11.54
N PHE A 94 -1.26 -1.52 -12.26
CA PHE A 94 0.10 -1.90 -11.90
C PHE A 94 0.94 -0.67 -11.57
N TYR A 95 1.76 -0.77 -10.54
CA TYR A 95 2.85 0.17 -10.32
C TYR A 95 4.12 -0.55 -9.91
N GLN A 96 5.25 0.09 -10.19
CA GLN A 96 6.56 -0.29 -9.70
C GLN A 96 7.34 0.97 -9.35
N VAL A 97 8.05 0.93 -8.22
CA VAL A 97 8.99 1.98 -7.80
C VAL A 97 10.36 1.35 -7.65
N VAL A 98 11.34 1.88 -8.38
CA VAL A 98 12.75 1.49 -8.31
C VAL A 98 13.57 2.70 -7.88
N ALA A 99 14.50 2.50 -6.96
CA ALA A 99 15.46 3.53 -6.55
C ALA A 99 16.89 3.07 -6.87
N GLU A 100 17.66 3.93 -7.52
CA GLU A 100 19.08 3.69 -7.80
C GLU A 100 19.95 4.37 -6.75
N ASN A 101 20.76 3.57 -6.06
CA ASN A 101 21.72 4.04 -5.09
C ASN A 101 23.11 4.16 -5.70
N ARG A 102 23.81 5.26 -5.44
CA ARG A 102 25.19 5.49 -5.89
C ARG A 102 26.06 6.07 -4.80
N GLN A 103 27.36 5.80 -4.86
CA GLN A 103 28.31 6.45 -3.96
C GLN A 103 28.43 7.93 -4.29
N ARG A 104 28.50 8.77 -3.26
CA ARG A 104 28.69 10.22 -3.39
C ARG A 104 29.91 10.63 -2.57
N GLY A 105 31.08 10.66 -3.21
CA GLY A 105 32.34 11.10 -2.59
C GLY A 105 32.98 10.13 -1.60
N HIS A 106 32.27 9.11 -1.10
CA HIS A 106 32.80 8.12 -0.17
C HIS A 106 32.40 6.69 -0.55
N PRO A 107 33.33 5.72 -0.63
CA PRO A 107 33.06 4.39 -1.21
C PRO A 107 32.27 3.46 -0.28
N ARG A 108 32.12 3.79 1.00
CA ARG A 108 31.41 2.95 1.97
C ARG A 108 29.93 3.27 2.14
N VAL A 109 29.46 4.37 1.56
CA VAL A 109 28.07 4.82 1.69
C VAL A 109 27.47 5.06 0.32
N SER A 110 26.20 4.72 0.16
CA SER A 110 25.46 4.97 -1.07
C SER A 110 24.25 5.86 -0.80
N PHE A 111 23.83 6.65 -1.77
CA PHE A 111 22.69 7.55 -1.63
C PHE A 111 21.73 7.32 -2.78
N VAL A 112 20.43 7.48 -2.53
CA VAL A 112 19.43 7.52 -3.60
C VAL A 112 19.79 8.66 -4.55
N SER A 113 20.03 8.30 -5.81
CA SER A 113 20.45 9.23 -6.86
C SER A 113 19.35 9.45 -7.90
N GLN A 114 18.47 8.46 -8.03
CA GLN A 114 17.41 8.43 -9.02
C GLN A 114 16.26 7.55 -8.52
N VAL A 115 15.04 7.93 -8.88
CA VAL A 115 13.82 7.17 -8.65
C VAL A 115 13.06 7.06 -9.95
N GLU A 116 12.62 5.83 -10.25
CA GLU A 116 11.81 5.53 -11.41
C GLU A 116 10.47 4.97 -10.94
N VAL A 117 9.40 5.46 -11.55
CA VAL A 117 8.02 5.05 -11.25
C VAL A 117 7.32 4.63 -12.53
N TRP A 118 6.87 3.39 -12.58
CA TRP A 118 6.01 2.87 -13.64
C TRP A 118 4.58 2.81 -13.14
N LEU A 119 3.63 3.27 -13.96
CA LEU A 119 2.20 3.27 -13.68
C LEU A 119 1.48 2.76 -14.93
N GLU A 120 0.66 1.71 -14.79
CA GLU A 120 -0.05 1.09 -15.89
C GLU A 120 -1.50 0.75 -15.52
N ASN A 121 -2.46 0.95 -16.43
CA ASN A 121 -3.89 0.68 -16.21
C ASN A 121 -4.59 0.09 -17.45
N GLY A 122 -3.94 -0.85 -18.15
CA GLY A 122 -4.47 -1.54 -19.33
C GLY A 122 -4.52 -0.69 -20.62
N THR A 123 -4.79 0.61 -20.52
CA THR A 123 -4.79 1.56 -21.65
C THR A 123 -3.69 2.60 -21.55
N LEU A 124 -3.31 2.99 -20.33
CA LEU A 124 -2.30 4.01 -20.08
C LEU A 124 -1.05 3.37 -19.50
N ASN A 125 0.11 3.81 -19.99
CA ASN A 125 1.39 3.49 -19.39
C ASN A 125 2.20 4.78 -19.22
N PHE A 126 2.68 5.03 -18.00
CA PHE A 126 3.55 6.16 -17.69
C PHE A 126 4.83 5.67 -17.03
N HIS A 127 5.96 6.23 -17.47
CA HIS A 127 7.26 6.08 -16.84
C HIS A 127 7.74 7.46 -16.41
N ILE A 128 7.81 7.65 -15.10
CA ILE A 128 8.24 8.89 -14.45
C ILE A 128 9.64 8.69 -13.93
N PHE A 129 10.48 9.67 -14.21
CA PHE A 129 11.90 9.57 -13.96
C PHE A 129 12.40 10.81 -13.21
N LEU A 130 12.86 10.58 -11.98
CA LEU A 130 13.26 11.60 -11.02
C LEU A 130 14.75 11.45 -10.73
N ARG A 131 15.55 12.50 -10.96
CA ARG A 131 16.97 12.54 -10.58
C ARG A 131 17.25 13.71 -9.64
N ASP A 132 18.17 13.52 -8.71
CA ASP A 132 18.59 14.55 -7.75
C ASP A 132 19.06 15.83 -8.48
N GLY A 133 18.43 16.97 -8.18
CA GLY A 133 18.77 18.28 -8.74
C GLY A 133 18.57 18.44 -10.25
N LYS A 134 17.74 17.60 -10.90
CA LYS A 134 17.48 17.64 -12.35
C LYS A 134 15.99 17.84 -12.66
N THR A 135 15.71 18.12 -13.94
CA THR A 135 14.36 18.13 -14.49
C THR A 135 13.69 16.77 -14.33
N VAL A 136 12.41 16.77 -14.00
CA VAL A 136 11.56 15.57 -13.97
C VAL A 136 11.14 15.23 -15.39
N GLU A 137 11.32 13.98 -15.80
CA GLU A 137 10.92 13.46 -17.10
C GLU A 137 9.70 12.54 -16.93
N VAL A 138 8.72 12.66 -17.84
CA VAL A 138 7.52 11.82 -17.86
C VAL A 138 7.30 11.33 -19.28
N HIS A 139 7.38 10.02 -19.47
CA HIS A 139 7.15 9.35 -20.75
C HIS A 139 5.81 8.59 -20.70
N GLY A 140 4.94 8.78 -21.68
CA GLY A 140 3.62 8.18 -21.71
C GLY A 140 3.30 7.47 -23.03
N SER A 141 2.47 6.43 -22.96
CA SER A 141 1.79 5.81 -24.10
C SER A 141 0.29 5.64 -23.81
N PHE A 142 -0.52 5.82 -24.86
CA PHE A 142 -1.99 5.89 -24.81
C PHE A 142 -2.62 4.87 -25.77
#